data_AF-A0A7G1KSZ4-F1
#
_entry.id   AF-A0A7G1KSZ4-F1
#
_cell.length_a   1.000
_cell.length_b   1.000
_cell.length_c   1.000
_cell.angle_alpha   90.00
_cell.angle_beta   90.00
_cell.angle_gamma   90.00
#
_symmetry.space_group_name_H-M   'P 1'
#
loop_
_entity.id
_entity.type
_entity.pdbx_description
1 polymer ?
#
loop_
_entity_poly.entity_id
_entity_poly.type
_entity_poly.pdbx_seq_one_letter_code
_entity_poly.pdbx_strand_id
1 'polypeptide(L)'
;MELKELIGTAKGGRSYADLERDSGGGLGAARWQQIATKPLRTFPDPSSIAAIAAALRVPQRTVVLAIATSVGLQVDSRSRLVDLIPERASDLPPESIAAVLGVVNAMLEMQEPRVG
;
A
#
# COMPACT_ATOMS: atom_id res chain seq x y z
N MET A 1 5.78 1.57 5.95
CA MET A 1 4.88 2.21 6.93
C MET A 1 3.73 1.27 7.18
N GLU A 2 3.51 0.88 8.43
CA GLU A 2 2.38 0.03 8.83
C GLU A 2 1.06 0.82 8.91
N LEU A 3 -0.08 0.13 8.86
CA LEU A 3 -1.40 0.76 8.98
C LEU A 3 -1.57 1.51 10.31
N LYS A 4 -1.03 1.01 11.42
CA LYS A 4 -1.08 1.70 12.72
C LYS A 4 -0.38 3.07 12.67
N GLU A 5 0.74 3.15 11.95
CA GLU A 5 1.54 4.37 11.77
C GLU A 5 0.83 5.35 10.84
N LEU A 6 0.23 4.83 9.76
CA LEU A 6 -0.61 5.61 8.85
C LEU A 6 -1.80 6.23 9.61
N ILE A 7 -2.48 5.45 10.45
CA ILE A 7 -3.57 5.96 11.30
C ILE A 7 -3.04 7.02 12.26
N GLY A 8 -1.95 6.77 12.99
CA GLY A 8 -1.37 7.74 13.91
C GLY A 8 -1.02 9.07 13.23
N THR A 9 -0.45 9.00 12.02
CA THR A 9 -0.06 10.17 11.23
C THR A 9 -1.26 10.92 10.66
N ALA A 10 -2.20 10.22 10.02
CA ALA A 10 -3.31 10.84 9.31
C ALA A 10 -4.48 11.23 10.22
N LYS A 11 -4.67 10.57 11.36
CA LYS A 11 -5.72 10.89 12.34
C LYS A 11 -5.53 12.30 12.92
N GLY A 12 -4.29 12.71 13.19
CA GLY A 12 -3.99 13.99 13.82
C GLY A 12 -4.77 14.16 15.14
N GLY A 13 -5.42 15.31 15.32
CA GLY A 13 -6.26 15.59 16.49
C GLY A 13 -7.64 14.93 16.51
N ARG A 14 -8.03 14.18 15.47
CA ARG A 14 -9.38 13.58 15.37
C ARG A 14 -9.52 12.39 16.31
N SER A 15 -10.68 12.23 16.94
CA SER A 15 -11.01 11.05 17.76
C SER A 15 -11.32 9.83 16.88
N TYR A 16 -11.43 8.63 17.47
CA TYR A 16 -11.88 7.46 16.69
C TYR A 16 -13.36 7.54 16.30
N ALA A 17 -14.18 8.26 17.08
CA ALA A 17 -15.56 8.57 16.71
C ALA A 17 -15.62 9.51 15.50
N ASP A 18 -14.68 10.45 15.37
CA ASP A 18 -14.57 11.29 14.17
C ASP A 18 -14.20 10.45 12.94
N LEU A 19 -13.29 9.48 13.08
CA LEU A 19 -12.94 8.58 11.97
C LEU A 19 -14.09 7.66 11.56
N GLU A 20 -14.89 7.18 12.51
CA GLU A 20 -16.10 6.41 12.22
C GLU A 20 -17.09 7.24 11.40
N ARG A 21 -17.35 8.49 11.81
CA ARG A 21 -18.20 9.42 11.07
C ARG A 21 -17.65 9.70 9.67
N ASP A 22 -16.35 9.98 9.56
CA ASP A 22 -15.68 10.26 8.29
C ASP A 22 -15.62 9.03 7.37
N SER A 23 -15.74 7.81 7.93
CA SER A 23 -15.84 6.56 7.17
C SER A 23 -17.25 6.26 6.65
N GLY A 24 -18.23 7.12 6.93
CA GLY A 24 -19.64 6.88 6.60
C GLY A 24 -20.25 5.70 7.37
N GLY A 25 -19.70 5.37 8.55
CA GLY A 25 -20.09 4.19 9.33
C GLY A 25 -19.52 2.86 8.82
N GLY A 26 -18.64 2.88 7.81
CA GLY A 26 -18.01 1.66 7.29
C GLY A 26 -17.06 0.98 8.28
N LEU A 27 -16.54 1.72 9.28
CA LEU A 27 -15.73 1.18 10.37
C LEU A 27 -16.11 1.84 11.70
N GLY A 28 -16.57 1.05 12.67
CA GLY A 28 -16.89 1.55 14.01
C GLY A 28 -15.66 2.00 14.80
N ALA A 29 -15.82 2.92 15.76
CA ALA A 29 -14.72 3.47 16.58
C ALA A 29 -13.93 2.39 17.33
N ALA A 30 -14.58 1.33 17.81
CA ALA A 30 -13.92 0.20 18.46
C ALA A 30 -12.98 -0.54 17.49
N ARG A 31 -13.36 -0.65 16.21
CA ARG A 31 -12.54 -1.29 15.18
C ARG A 31 -11.34 -0.42 14.83
N TRP A 32 -11.52 0.90 14.74
CA TRP A 32 -10.42 1.85 14.59
C TRP A 32 -9.40 1.73 15.73
N GLN A 33 -9.88 1.71 16.98
CA GLN A 33 -9.01 1.52 18.14
C GLN A 33 -8.30 0.17 18.10
N GLN A 34 -8.99 -0.90 17.72
CA GLN A 34 -8.39 -2.23 17.60
C GLN A 34 -7.25 -2.25 16.59
N ILE A 35 -7.44 -1.67 15.40
CA ILE A 35 -6.40 -1.61 14.35
C ILE A 35 -5.21 -0.75 14.80
N ALA A 36 -5.48 0.34 15.52
CA ALA A 36 -4.42 1.23 16.00
C ALA A 36 -3.58 0.64 17.15
N THR A 37 -4.12 -0.33 17.90
CA THR A 37 -3.50 -0.85 19.13
C THR A 37 -3.07 -2.31 19.05
N LYS A 38 -3.64 -3.10 18.14
CA LYS A 38 -3.34 -4.54 18.00
C LYS A 38 -2.71 -4.84 16.64
N PRO A 39 -1.80 -5.84 16.58
CA PRO A 39 -1.27 -6.32 15.31
C PRO A 39 -2.39 -6.79 14.38
N LEU A 40 -2.37 -6.30 13.14
CA LEU A 40 -3.28 -6.75 12.10
C LEU A 40 -2.76 -8.09 11.56
N ARG A 41 -3.60 -9.13 11.58
CA ARG A 41 -3.23 -10.49 11.13
C ARG A 41 -3.82 -10.88 9.78
N THR A 42 -4.86 -10.16 9.35
CA THR A 42 -5.60 -10.45 8.12
C THR A 42 -5.94 -9.16 7.40
N PHE A 43 -6.10 -9.25 6.08
CA PHE A 43 -6.61 -8.16 5.30
C PHE A 43 -8.07 -7.86 5.67
N PRO A 44 -8.44 -6.60 5.89
CA PRO A 44 -9.84 -6.17 5.90
C PRO A 44 -10.49 -6.40 4.53
N ASP A 45 -11.81 -6.48 4.49
CA ASP A 45 -12.55 -6.56 3.24
C ASP A 45 -12.43 -5.26 2.41
N PRO A 46 -12.73 -5.29 1.10
CA PRO A 46 -12.60 -4.10 0.24
C PRO A 46 -13.39 -2.88 0.71
N SER A 47 -14.56 -3.06 1.32
CA SER A 47 -15.38 -1.96 1.82
C SER A 47 -14.73 -1.30 3.04
N SER A 48 -14.16 -2.10 3.95
CA SER A 48 -13.35 -1.61 5.06
C SER A 48 -12.13 -0.81 4.57
N ILE A 49 -11.44 -1.30 3.53
CA ILE A 49 -10.27 -0.60 2.96
C ILE A 49 -10.68 0.76 2.38
N ALA A 50 -11.79 0.81 1.64
CA ALA A 50 -12.32 2.06 1.09
C ALA A 50 -12.74 3.04 2.20
N ALA A 51 -13.42 2.54 3.24
CA ALA A 51 -13.82 3.32 4.40
C ALA A 51 -12.62 3.92 5.15
N ILE A 52 -11.53 3.14 5.30
CA ILE A 52 -10.28 3.61 5.89
C ILE A 52 -9.64 4.70 5.03
N ALA A 53 -9.59 4.50 3.71
CA ALA A 53 -9.02 5.47 2.78
C ALA A 53 -9.78 6.82 2.81
N ALA A 54 -11.11 6.76 2.83
CA ALA A 54 -11.98 7.92 2.94
C ALA A 54 -11.75 8.67 4.26
N ALA A 55 -11.79 7.96 5.40
CA ALA A 55 -11.61 8.57 6.71
C ALA A 55 -10.21 9.19 6.89
N LEU A 56 -9.17 8.53 6.39
CA LEU A 56 -7.79 9.03 6.48
C LEU A 56 -7.43 10.03 5.39
N ARG A 57 -8.31 10.25 4.39
CA ARG A 57 -8.10 11.15 3.24
C ARG A 57 -6.81 10.83 2.45
N VAL A 58 -6.58 9.55 2.21
CA VAL A 58 -5.43 9.06 1.43
C VAL A 58 -5.88 8.13 0.30
N PRO A 59 -5.09 7.95 -0.76
CA PRO A 59 -5.42 6.97 -1.81
C PRO A 59 -5.57 5.56 -1.24
N GLN A 60 -6.51 4.78 -1.78
CA GLN A 60 -6.74 3.40 -1.37
C GLN A 60 -5.47 2.53 -1.48
N ARG A 61 -4.63 2.81 -2.50
CA ARG A 61 -3.31 2.19 -2.67
C ARG A 61 -2.44 2.37 -1.43
N THR A 62 -2.39 3.56 -0.84
CA THR A 62 -1.59 3.83 0.37
C THR A 62 -2.05 2.97 1.55
N VAL A 63 -3.36 2.80 1.71
CA VAL A 63 -3.94 1.94 2.75
C VAL A 63 -3.59 0.47 2.51
N VAL A 64 -3.69 0.00 1.26
CA VAL A 64 -3.36 -1.39 0.89
C VAL A 64 -1.90 -1.71 1.16
N LEU A 65 -0.97 -0.81 0.78
CA LEU A 65 0.46 -0.99 1.05
C LEU A 65 0.72 -1.02 2.56
N ALA A 66 0.07 -0.15 3.34
CA ALA A 66 0.22 -0.12 4.78
C ALA A 66 -0.34 -1.37 5.48
N ILE A 67 -1.47 -1.90 5.00
CA ILE A 67 -2.02 -3.20 5.45
C ILE A 67 -1.05 -4.33 5.13
N ALA A 68 -0.54 -4.37 3.90
CA ALA A 68 0.41 -5.38 3.46
C ALA A 68 1.65 -5.40 4.37
N THR A 69 2.24 -4.24 4.67
CA THR A 69 3.33 -4.14 5.65
C THR A 69 2.89 -4.61 7.04
N SER A 70 1.71 -4.20 7.52
CA SER A 70 1.22 -4.61 8.85
C SER A 70 0.98 -6.11 9.02
N VAL A 71 0.66 -6.84 7.94
CA VAL A 71 0.51 -8.30 7.99
C VAL A 71 1.82 -9.04 7.68
N GLY A 72 2.94 -8.33 7.58
CA GLY A 72 4.27 -8.91 7.39
C GLY A 72 4.71 -9.11 5.94
N LEU A 73 3.96 -8.59 4.95
CA LEU A 73 4.44 -8.59 3.58
C LEU A 73 5.54 -7.54 3.41
N GLN A 74 6.63 -7.92 2.75
CA GLN A 74 7.65 -6.98 2.31
C GLN A 74 7.09 -6.21 1.12
N VAL A 75 6.85 -4.92 1.33
CA VAL A 75 6.33 -4.03 0.30
C VAL A 75 7.42 -3.02 0.02
N ASP A 76 8.32 -3.38 -0.90
CA ASP A 76 9.50 -2.57 -1.16
C ASP A 76 9.16 -1.19 -1.73
N SER A 77 10.05 -0.25 -1.41
CA SER A 77 10.10 1.07 -2.01
C SER A 77 10.16 0.96 -3.53
N ARG A 78 9.40 1.84 -4.20
CA ARG A 78 9.40 2.01 -5.65
C ARG A 78 10.84 2.06 -6.18
N SER A 79 11.16 1.24 -7.20
CA SER A 79 12.50 1.26 -7.77
C SER A 79 12.73 2.58 -8.51
N ARG A 80 13.98 3.07 -8.50
CA ARG A 80 14.37 4.30 -9.23
C ARG A 80 14.00 4.25 -10.71
N LEU A 81 14.02 3.05 -11.31
CA LEU A 81 13.60 2.87 -12.70
C LEU A 81 12.14 3.27 -12.89
N VAL A 82 11.25 2.90 -11.96
CA VAL A 82 9.82 3.26 -12.03
C VAL A 82 9.62 4.78 -11.93
N ASP A 83 10.49 5.51 -11.24
CA ASP A 83 10.41 6.99 -11.18
C ASP A 83 10.85 7.68 -12.48
N LEU A 84 11.58 6.98 -13.35
CA LEU A 84 12.05 7.48 -14.64
C LEU A 84 11.18 7.04 -15.83
N ILE A 85 10.24 6.11 -15.61
CA ILE A 85 9.31 5.66 -16.64
C ILE A 85 8.30 6.78 -16.93
N PRO A 86 8.17 7.26 -18.18
CA PRO A 86 7.17 8.27 -18.55
C PRO A 86 5.75 7.76 -18.34
N GLU A 87 4.80 8.63 -18.01
CA GLU A 87 3.39 8.24 -17.80
C GLU A 87 2.79 7.50 -19.00
N ARG A 88 3.15 7.92 -20.22
CA ARG A 88 2.72 7.28 -21.48
C ARG A 88 3.15 5.82 -21.64
N ALA A 89 4.03 5.31 -20.78
CA ALA A 89 4.34 3.89 -20.75
C ALA A 89 3.14 3.01 -20.36
N SER A 90 2.07 3.60 -19.78
CA SER A 90 0.78 2.93 -19.59
C SER A 90 0.13 2.47 -20.89
N ASP A 91 0.49 3.09 -22.02
CA ASP A 91 -0.10 2.83 -23.33
C ASP A 91 0.63 1.72 -24.10
N LEU A 92 1.73 1.18 -23.53
CA LEU A 92 2.51 0.14 -24.17
C LEU A 92 1.67 -1.14 -24.33
N PRO A 93 1.73 -1.79 -25.50
CA PRO A 93 1.02 -3.04 -25.67
C PRO A 93 1.69 -4.15 -24.84
N PRO A 94 0.94 -5.21 -24.45
CA PRO A 94 1.42 -6.23 -23.52
C PRO A 94 2.76 -6.87 -23.92
N GLU A 95 2.98 -7.10 -25.21
CA GLU A 95 4.22 -7.64 -25.75
C GLU A 95 5.43 -6.72 -25.53
N SER A 96 5.23 -5.39 -25.56
CA SER A 96 6.29 -4.41 -25.29
C SER A 96 6.61 -4.37 -23.79
N ILE A 97 5.59 -4.47 -22.94
CA ILE A 97 5.79 -4.57 -21.48
C ILE A 97 6.59 -5.84 -21.16
N ALA A 98 6.23 -6.97 -21.77
CA ALA A 98 6.94 -8.24 -21.59
C ALA A 98 8.41 -8.16 -22.06
N ALA A 99 8.67 -7.51 -23.20
CA ALA A 99 10.03 -7.33 -23.70
C ALA A 99 10.88 -6.46 -22.74
N VAL A 100 10.33 -5.34 -22.26
CA VAL A 100 11.02 -4.48 -21.29
C VAL A 100 11.30 -5.24 -19.99
N LEU A 101 10.34 -6.02 -19.49
CA LEU A 101 10.53 -6.85 -18.30
C LEU A 101 11.65 -7.89 -18.51
N GLY A 102 11.70 -8.52 -19.67
CA GLY A 102 12.75 -9.48 -20.03
C GLY A 102 14.16 -8.86 -20.00
N VAL A 103 14.31 -7.65 -20.55
CA VAL A 103 15.59 -6.91 -20.51
C VAL A 103 16.00 -6.59 -19.08
N VAL A 104 15.07 -6.08 -18.26
CA VAL A 104 15.35 -5.74 -16.86
C VAL A 104 15.78 -6.99 -16.07
N ASN A 105 15.07 -8.11 -16.21
CA ASN A 105 15.42 -9.35 -15.52
C ASN A 105 16.79 -9.88 -15.94
N ALA A 106 17.10 -9.88 -17.24
CA ALA A 106 18.41 -10.28 -17.73
C ALA A 106 19.54 -9.39 -17.16
N MET A 107 19.30 -8.08 -17.00
CA MET A 107 20.27 -7.17 -16.37
C MET A 107 20.50 -7.48 -14.89
N LEU A 108 19.45 -7.87 -14.16
CA LEU A 108 19.54 -8.24 -12.74
C LEU A 108 20.29 -9.57 -12.55
N GLU A 109 20.01 -10.56 -13.40
CA GLU A 109 20.70 -11.86 -13.37
C GLU A 109 22.20 -11.73 -13.68
N MET A 110 22.60 -10.78 -14.54
CA MET A 110 24.02 -10.49 -14.79
C MET A 110 24.75 -9.85 -13.59
N GLN A 111 24.02 -9.30 -12.61
CA GLN A 111 24.60 -8.66 -11.44
C GLN A 111 24.80 -9.62 -10.26
N GLU A 112 24.17 -10.81 -10.26
CA GLU A 112 24.44 -11.81 -9.25
C GLU A 112 25.83 -12.43 -9.49
N PRO A 113 26.75 -12.41 -8.51
CA PRO A 113 28.06 -12.99 -8.70
C PRO A 113 27.88 -14.47 -8.98
N ARG A 114 28.45 -14.95 -10.10
CA ARG A 114 28.66 -16.38 -10.33
C ARG A 114 29.51 -16.89 -9.17
N VAL A 115 28.86 -17.44 -8.16
CA VAL A 115 29.53 -18.22 -7.12
C VAL A 115 30.06 -19.46 -7.82
N GLY A 116 31.35 -19.42 -8.15
CA GLY A 116 32.13 -20.56 -8.60
C GLY A 116 32.55 -21.45 -7.44
#